data_AF-A0A7J4AY90-F1
#
_entry.id   AF-A0A7J4AY90-F1
#
_cell.length_a   1.000
_cell.length_b   1.000
_cell.length_c   1.000
_cell.angle_alpha   90.00
_cell.angle_beta   90.00
_cell.angle_gamma   90.00
#
_symmetry.space_group_name_H-M   'P 1'
#
loop_
_entity.id
_entity.type
_entity.pdbx_description
1 polymer ?
#
loop_
_entity_poly.entity_id
_entity_poly.type
_entity_poly.pdbx_seq_one_letter_code
_entity_poly.pdbx_strand_id
1 'polypeptide(L)'
;MALLDEENRRKLREVFDRDFKKPVDIIVFTDGDDCRFCKETLQIAREVSSLNPDILVKHHVYREDLMEAEKYNVRLFPATIIASPEKDYGIRFFGIPSGYEFETYIKDILMVSNGKTMLRDS
;
A
#
# COMPACT_ATOMS: atom_id res chain seq x y z
N MET A 1 -5.30 17.32 6.92
CA MET A 1 -5.58 17.78 5.55
C MET A 1 -5.45 16.58 4.64
N ALA A 2 -6.32 16.42 3.65
CA ALA A 2 -6.16 15.36 2.66
C ALA A 2 -4.86 15.54 1.90
N LEU A 3 -4.14 14.46 1.64
CA LEU A 3 -2.90 14.47 0.84
C LEU A 3 -3.21 14.38 -0.64
N LEU A 4 -4.32 13.73 -1.02
CA LEU A 4 -4.81 13.71 -2.40
C LEU A 4 -5.85 14.81 -2.59
N ASP A 5 -5.63 15.69 -3.58
CA ASP A 5 -6.64 16.63 -4.03
C ASP A 5 -7.81 15.93 -4.75
N GLU A 6 -8.93 16.63 -4.89
CA GLU A 6 -10.15 16.07 -5.47
C GLU A 6 -10.02 15.70 -6.95
N GLU A 7 -9.17 16.39 -7.72
CA GLU A 7 -8.95 16.06 -9.13
C GLU A 7 -8.24 14.71 -9.27
N ASN A 8 -7.18 14.52 -8.49
CA ASN A 8 -6.42 13.27 -8.44
C ASN A 8 -7.29 12.12 -7.91
N ARG A 9 -8.09 12.36 -6.87
CA ARG A 9 -9.07 11.38 -6.37
C ARG A 9 -10.05 10.93 -7.44
N ARG A 10 -10.59 11.87 -8.22
CA ARG A 10 -11.52 11.54 -9.32
C ARG A 10 -10.85 10.67 -10.38
N LYS A 11 -9.66 11.06 -10.86
CA LYS A 11 -8.91 10.28 -11.86
C LYS A 11 -8.59 8.87 -11.35
N LEU A 12 -8.16 8.74 -10.09
CA LEU A 12 -7.86 7.44 -9.50
C LEU A 12 -9.09 6.54 -9.36
N ARG A 13 -10.26 7.11 -9.00
CA ARG A 13 -11.52 6.35 -8.98
C ARG A 13 -11.86 5.80 -10.36
N GLU A 14 -11.81 6.64 -11.40
CA GLU A 14 -12.08 6.20 -12.79
C GLU A 14 -11.14 5.07 -13.24
N VAL A 15 -9.86 5.16 -12.86
CA VAL A 15 -8.87 4.10 -13.14
C VAL A 15 -9.20 2.82 -12.38
N PHE A 16 -9.50 2.91 -11.09
CA PHE A 16 -9.86 1.74 -10.28
C PHE A 16 -11.16 1.10 -10.76
N ASP A 17 -12.20 1.86 -11.08
CA ASP A 17 -13.47 1.35 -11.59
C ASP A 17 -13.31 0.56 -12.89
N ARG A 18 -12.38 0.98 -13.75
CA ARG A 18 -12.11 0.32 -15.03
C ARG A 18 -11.20 -0.91 -14.90
N ASP A 19 -10.09 -0.76 -14.18
CA ASP A 19 -8.94 -1.66 -14.28
C ASP A 19 -8.73 -2.55 -13.04
N PHE A 20 -9.42 -2.29 -11.93
CA PHE A 20 -9.36 -3.10 -10.72
C PHE A 20 -10.27 -4.34 -10.85
N LYS A 21 -9.79 -5.52 -10.44
CA LYS A 21 -10.47 -6.81 -10.68
C LYS A 21 -10.59 -7.71 -9.44
N LYS A 22 -9.60 -7.71 -8.57
CA LYS A 22 -9.57 -8.55 -7.35
C LYS A 22 -9.12 -7.74 -6.15
N PRO A 23 -9.53 -8.14 -4.92
CA PRO A 23 -9.15 -7.45 -3.71
C PRO A 23 -7.63 -7.35 -3.51
N VAL A 24 -7.20 -6.26 -2.88
CA VAL A 24 -5.80 -5.95 -2.59
C VAL A 24 -5.67 -5.56 -1.12
N ASP A 25 -4.71 -6.16 -0.43
CA ASP A 25 -4.29 -5.79 0.90
C ASP A 25 -3.11 -4.82 0.82
N ILE A 26 -3.27 -3.65 1.43
CA ILE A 26 -2.20 -2.68 1.68
C ILE A 26 -1.83 -2.79 3.15
N ILE A 27 -0.65 -3.31 3.45
CA ILE A 27 -0.18 -3.53 4.82
C ILE A 27 0.88 -2.49 5.13
N VAL A 28 0.64 -1.64 6.12
CA VAL A 28 1.53 -0.55 6.52
C VAL A 28 2.15 -0.88 7.88
N PHE A 29 3.48 -0.88 7.94
CA PHE A 29 4.25 -1.02 9.17
C PHE A 29 4.84 0.33 9.60
N THR A 30 4.70 0.63 10.89
CA THR A 30 5.22 1.86 11.52
C THR A 30 6.03 1.54 12.77
N ASP A 31 6.96 2.40 13.20
CA ASP A 31 7.77 2.20 14.43
C ASP A 31 7.32 3.10 15.61
N GLY A 32 6.02 3.42 15.68
CA GLY A 32 5.47 4.32 16.70
C GLY A 32 5.79 5.80 16.43
N ASP A 33 5.96 6.58 17.51
CA ASP A 33 5.95 8.05 17.46
C ASP A 33 7.22 8.69 16.85
N ASP A 34 8.37 8.01 16.87
CA ASP A 34 9.64 8.54 16.37
C ASP A 34 9.88 8.22 14.87
N CYS A 35 8.80 7.90 14.15
CA CYS A 35 8.86 7.54 12.75
C CYS A 35 8.48 8.71 11.84
N ARG A 36 9.49 9.26 11.17
CA ARG A 36 9.28 10.27 10.13
C ARG A 36 8.44 9.68 8.98
N PHE A 37 7.37 10.38 8.61
CA PHE A 37 6.43 10.01 7.55
C PHE A 37 5.54 8.79 7.79
N CYS A 38 5.57 8.15 8.97
CA CYS A 38 4.67 7.03 9.26
C CYS A 38 3.19 7.44 9.21
N LYS A 39 2.86 8.61 9.77
CA LYS A 39 1.50 9.16 9.74
C LYS A 39 1.03 9.42 8.33
N GLU A 40 1.85 10.07 7.52
CA GLU A 40 1.56 10.41 6.14
C GLU A 40 1.43 9.16 5.27
N THR A 41 2.31 8.16 5.45
CA THR A 41 2.24 6.89 4.72
C THR A 41 0.94 6.14 5.01
N LEU A 42 0.56 6.02 6.28
CA LEU A 42 -0.71 5.42 6.67
C LEU A 42 -1.91 6.23 6.14
N GLN A 43 -1.80 7.56 6.12
CA GLN A 43 -2.83 8.42 5.56
C GLN A 43 -2.99 8.21 4.05
N ILE A 44 -1.90 8.14 3.28
CA ILE A 44 -1.95 7.82 1.84
C ILE A 44 -2.64 6.48 1.61
N ALA A 45 -2.25 5.43 2.34
CA ALA A 45 -2.87 4.11 2.23
C ALA A 45 -4.39 4.15 2.49
N ARG A 46 -4.83 4.84 3.55
CA ARG A 46 -6.25 5.02 3.88
C ARG A 46 -6.99 5.85 2.84
N GLU A 47 -6.38 6.91 2.33
CA GLU A 47 -6.99 7.72 1.27
C GLU A 47 -7.17 6.92 -0.01
N VAL A 48 -6.17 6.12 -0.42
CA VAL A 48 -6.28 5.22 -1.58
C VAL A 48 -7.36 4.16 -1.38
N SER A 49 -7.41 3.53 -0.21
CA SER A 49 -8.45 2.55 0.14
C SER A 49 -9.86 3.16 0.13
N SER A 50 -10.01 4.43 0.48
CA SER A 50 -11.30 5.11 0.38
C SER A 50 -11.82 5.29 -1.07
N LEU A 51 -10.97 5.08 -2.08
CA LEU A 51 -11.33 5.19 -3.49
C LEU A 51 -11.86 3.87 -4.08
N ASN A 52 -11.60 2.73 -3.44
CA ASN A 52 -12.11 1.43 -3.88
C ASN A 52 -12.33 0.49 -2.66
N PRO A 53 -13.56 -0.01 -2.42
CA PRO A 53 -13.88 -0.84 -1.25
C PRO A 53 -13.15 -2.18 -1.18
N ASP A 54 -12.63 -2.68 -2.31
CA ASP A 54 -11.86 -3.93 -2.38
C ASP A 54 -10.37 -3.74 -2.00
N ILE A 55 -9.97 -2.52 -1.66
CA ILE A 55 -8.64 -2.21 -1.11
C ILE A 55 -8.74 -2.16 0.42
N LEU A 56 -8.14 -3.12 1.10
CA LEU A 56 -8.12 -3.20 2.56
C LEU A 56 -6.79 -2.71 3.12
N VAL A 57 -6.83 -1.84 4.13
CA VAL A 57 -5.63 -1.37 4.82
C VAL A 57 -5.46 -2.07 6.15
N LYS A 58 -4.31 -2.73 6.33
CA LYS A 58 -3.86 -3.29 7.61
C LYS A 58 -2.74 -2.42 8.13
N HIS A 59 -2.78 -2.05 9.41
CA HIS A 59 -1.76 -1.23 10.04
C HIS A 59 -1.18 -1.99 11.22
N HIS A 60 0.15 -2.10 11.25
CA HIS A 60 0.92 -2.74 12.30
C HIS A 60 1.94 -1.77 12.88
N VAL A 61 2.11 -1.85 14.20
CA VAL A 61 3.17 -1.14 14.91
C VAL A 61 4.26 -2.15 15.22
N TYR A 62 5.46 -1.95 14.68
CA TYR A 62 6.56 -2.92 14.74
C TYR A 62 6.83 -3.44 16.15
N ARG A 63 6.85 -2.53 17.13
CA ARG A 63 7.13 -2.85 18.54
C ARG A 63 6.06 -3.73 19.19
N GLU A 64 4.86 -3.76 18.62
CA GLU A 64 3.71 -4.52 19.10
C GLU A 64 3.50 -5.80 18.26
N ASP A 65 3.86 -5.76 16.98
CA ASP A 65 3.57 -6.80 15.98
C ASP A 65 4.86 -7.42 15.38
N LEU A 66 5.83 -7.79 16.22
CA LEU A 66 7.13 -8.32 15.78
C LEU A 66 7.00 -9.54 14.85
N MET A 67 6.09 -10.47 15.15
CA MET A 67 5.89 -11.67 14.34
C MET A 67 5.38 -11.34 12.92
N GLU A 68 4.49 -10.36 12.80
CA GLU A 68 3.94 -9.97 11.48
C GLU A 68 5.01 -9.24 10.66
N ALA A 69 5.82 -8.39 11.31
CA ALA A 69 6.94 -7.73 10.65
C ALA A 69 8.01 -8.72 10.17
N GLU A 70 8.31 -9.76 10.96
CA GLU A 70 9.23 -10.85 10.57
C GLU A 70 8.68 -11.65 9.38
N LYS A 71 7.39 -12.01 9.41
CA LYS A 71 6.71 -12.73 8.31
C LYS A 71 6.87 -12.00 6.97
N TYR A 72 6.80 -10.68 6.98
CA TYR A 72 6.96 -9.87 5.78
C TYR A 72 8.39 -9.38 5.52
N ASN A 73 9.36 -9.76 6.36
CA ASN A 73 10.77 -9.35 6.31
C ASN A 73 10.95 -7.81 6.34
N VAL A 74 10.20 -7.13 7.19
CA VAL A 74 10.25 -5.67 7.36
C VAL A 74 11.26 -5.31 8.44
N ARG A 75 12.26 -4.49 8.07
CA ARG A 75 13.30 -3.97 8.98
C ARG A 75 13.50 -2.46 8.89
N LEU A 76 12.79 -1.79 7.99
CA LEU A 76 12.85 -0.35 7.75
C LEU A 76 11.43 0.22 7.83
N PHE A 77 11.29 1.45 8.32
CA PHE A 77 9.99 2.10 8.56
C PHE A 77 9.96 3.52 8.01
N PRO A 78 8.80 4.02 7.55
CA PRO A 78 7.58 3.24 7.31
C PRO A 78 7.78 2.22 6.18
N ALA A 79 7.07 1.09 6.24
CA ALA A 79 7.03 0.14 5.14
C ALA A 79 5.59 -0.07 4.67
N THR A 80 5.39 -0.14 3.36
CA THR A 80 4.11 -0.49 2.75
C THR A 80 4.27 -1.73 1.91
N ILE A 81 3.39 -2.70 2.09
CA ILE A 81 3.35 -3.96 1.35
C ILE A 81 2.05 -4.00 0.57
N ILE A 82 2.15 -4.43 -0.68
CA ILE A 82 0.99 -4.64 -1.55
C ILE A 82 0.88 -6.13 -1.83
N ALA A 83 -0.21 -6.74 -1.38
CA ALA A 83 -0.47 -8.16 -1.50
C ALA A 83 -1.92 -8.41 -1.93
N SER A 84 -2.26 -9.63 -2.35
CA SER A 84 -3.66 -10.06 -2.37
C SER A 84 -3.99 -10.79 -1.07
N PRO A 85 -5.28 -11.02 -0.76
CA PRO A 85 -5.67 -11.85 0.38
C PRO A 85 -5.07 -13.26 0.36
N GLU A 86 -4.69 -13.76 -0.82
CA GLU A 86 -4.21 -15.13 -1.03
C GLU A 86 -2.68 -15.23 -1.16
N LYS A 87 -1.99 -14.15 -1.59
CA LYS A 87 -0.56 -14.20 -1.94
C LYS A 87 0.15 -12.87 -1.65
N ASP A 88 1.31 -12.96 -0.98
CA ASP A 88 2.34 -11.92 -0.99
C ASP A 88 3.15 -12.02 -2.29
N TYR A 89 3.24 -10.92 -3.03
CA TYR A 89 3.90 -10.85 -4.33
C TYR A 89 5.34 -10.32 -4.27
N GLY A 90 5.88 -10.01 -3.09
CA GLY A 90 7.22 -9.46 -2.99
C GLY A 90 7.27 -7.92 -2.95
N ILE A 91 6.14 -7.24 -3.15
CA ILE A 91 6.09 -5.78 -3.38
C ILE A 91 6.16 -5.03 -2.05
N ARG A 92 7.22 -4.23 -1.89
CA ARG A 92 7.51 -3.49 -0.66
C ARG A 92 8.03 -2.10 -1.00
N PHE A 93 7.52 -1.09 -0.31
CA PHE A 93 8.00 0.29 -0.34
C PHE A 93 8.56 0.62 1.03
N PHE A 94 9.77 1.17 1.09
CA PHE A 94 10.39 1.65 2.32
C PHE A 94 10.47 3.17 2.25
N GLY A 95 9.68 3.85 3.07
CA GLY A 95 9.44 5.28 2.99
C GLY A 95 8.00 5.61 2.55
N ILE A 96 7.77 6.90 2.34
CA ILE A 96 6.46 7.43 1.94
C ILE A 96 6.29 7.31 0.42
N PRO A 97 5.27 6.58 -0.09
CA PRO A 97 5.02 6.45 -1.52
C PRO A 97 4.37 7.73 -2.05
N SER A 98 5.15 8.79 -2.20
CA SER A 98 4.71 10.12 -2.62
C SER A 98 5.55 10.66 -3.77
N GLY A 99 5.12 11.77 -4.39
CA GLY A 99 5.79 12.33 -5.56
C GLY A 99 5.82 11.33 -6.72
N TYR A 100 7.00 11.14 -7.33
CA TYR A 100 7.17 10.23 -8.47
C TYR A 100 6.88 8.76 -8.12
N GLU A 101 7.03 8.35 -6.86
CA GLU A 101 6.78 6.97 -6.43
C GLU A 101 5.28 6.67 -6.29
N PHE A 102 4.43 7.70 -6.20
CA PHE A 102 2.99 7.51 -6.06
C PHE A 102 2.38 6.83 -7.30
N GLU A 103 2.85 7.15 -8.50
CA GLU A 103 2.38 6.47 -9.71
C GLU A 103 2.75 4.99 -9.72
N THR A 104 3.96 4.65 -9.27
CA THR A 104 4.42 3.25 -9.14
C THR A 104 3.56 2.51 -8.13
N TYR A 105 3.27 3.15 -6.99
CA TYR A 105 2.39 2.61 -5.96
C TYR A 105 0.99 2.24 -6.50
N ILE A 106 0.34 3.13 -7.26
CA ILE A 106 -0.96 2.86 -7.88
C ILE A 106 -0.87 1.75 -8.95
N LYS A 107 0.19 1.74 -9.76
CA LYS A 107 0.42 0.69 -10.76
C LYS A 107 0.58 -0.68 -10.12
N ASP A 108 1.29 -0.77 -9.00
CA ASP A 108 1.50 -2.04 -8.29
C ASP A 108 0.21 -2.55 -7.65
N ILE A 109 -0.63 -1.67 -7.09
CA ILE A 109 -1.98 -2.02 -6.62
C ILE A 109 -2.81 -2.63 -7.76
N LEU A 110 -2.85 -1.97 -8.92
CA LEU A 110 -3.57 -2.47 -10.09
C LEU A 110 -2.98 -3.80 -10.59
N MET A 111 -1.65 -3.93 -10.58
CA MET A 111 -0.95 -5.13 -11.01
C MET A 111 -1.37 -6.34 -10.15
N VAL A 112 -1.33 -6.19 -8.83
CA VAL A 112 -1.77 -7.19 -7.85
C VAL A 112 -3.26 -7.50 -8.01
N SER A 113 -4.10 -6.47 -8.17
CA SER A 113 -5.54 -6.65 -8.40
C SER A 113 -5.84 -7.46 -9.66
N ASN A 114 -5.00 -7.35 -10.69
CA ASN A 114 -5.13 -8.12 -11.93
C ASN A 114 -4.52 -9.53 -11.83
N GLY A 115 -3.93 -9.90 -10.68
CA GLY A 115 -3.25 -11.18 -10.49
C GLY A 115 -2.04 -11.37 -11.40
N LYS A 116 -1.48 -10.29 -11.93
CA LYS A 116 -0.27 -10.30 -12.74
C LYS A 116 0.89 -9.89 -11.84
N THR A 117 2.09 -10.43 -12.07
CA THR A 117 3.32 -9.86 -11.52
C THR A 117 4.38 -9.77 -12.58
N MET A 118 5.18 -8.70 -12.56
CA MET A 118 6.40 -8.59 -13.35
C MET A 118 7.59 -9.30 -12.69
N LEU A 119 7.41 -9.86 -11.49
CA LEU A 119 8.42 -10.66 -10.81
C LEU A 119 8.31 -12.10 -11.29
N ARG A 120 9.36 -12.59 -11.96
CA ARG A 120 9.49 -14.00 -12.37
C ARG A 120 9.45 -14.85 -11.11
N ASP A 121 8.47 -15.74 -11.01
CA ASP A 121 8.55 -16.88 -10.10
C ASP A 121 9.87 -17.59 -10.42
N SER A 122 10.81 -17.58 -9.45
CA SER A 122 12.10 -18.28 -9.53
C SER A 122 12.04 -19.52 -8.66
#